data_AF-A0A7Z2PXS0-F1
#
_entry.id   AF-A0A7Z2PXS0-F1
#
_cell.length_a   1.000
_cell.length_b   1.000
_cell.length_c   1.000
_cell.angle_alpha   90.00
_cell.angle_beta   90.00
_cell.angle_gamma   90.00
#
_symmetry.space_group_name_H-M   'P 1'
#
loop_
_entity.id
_entity.type
_entity.pdbx_description
1 polymer ?
#
loop_
_entity_poly.entity_id
_entity_poly.type
_entity_poly.pdbx_seq_one_letter_code
_entity_poly.pdbx_strand_id
1 'polypeptide(L)'
;MDQSEDPRELERKIDQATRIVSRINDQTTVERLTAWIEELRQRLRQRLEARRTKQAISARAREIWEQNGCPADRDLEFWLQAESELS
;
A
#
# COMPACT_ATOMS: atom_id res chain seq x y z
N MET A 1 13.30 11.12 7.41
CA MET A 1 12.95 9.83 8.07
C MET A 1 11.46 9.66 7.88
N ASP A 2 11.04 9.15 6.72
CA ASP A 2 9.63 8.82 6.51
C ASP A 2 9.34 7.66 7.45
N GLN A 3 8.58 7.89 8.52
CA GLN A 3 8.05 6.83 9.37
C GLN A 3 6.97 6.11 8.55
N SER A 4 7.39 5.47 7.47
CA SER A 4 6.54 4.66 6.62
C SER A 4 6.19 3.42 7.42
N GLU A 5 5.16 3.49 8.28
CA GLU A 5 4.65 2.32 9.01
C GLU A 5 4.53 1.14 8.05
N ASP A 6 5.40 0.15 8.21
CA ASP A 6 5.51 -0.96 7.25
C ASP A 6 4.14 -1.66 7.20
N PRO A 7 3.64 -2.15 6.05
CA PRO A 7 2.36 -2.85 6.00
C PRO A 7 2.26 -3.96 7.05
N ARG A 8 3.38 -4.61 7.40
CA ARG A 8 3.45 -5.61 8.47
C ARG A 8 3.24 -5.03 9.85
N GLU A 9 3.66 -3.80 10.11
CA GLU A 9 3.42 -3.11 11.37
C GLU A 9 1.94 -2.74 11.51
N LEU A 10 1.30 -2.30 10.43
CA LEU A 10 -0.15 -2.04 10.41
C LEU A 10 -0.94 -3.33 10.67
N GLU A 11 -0.56 -4.44 10.04
CA GLU A 11 -1.17 -5.76 10.30
C GLU A 11 -1.03 -6.18 11.78
N ARG A 12 0.16 -5.99 12.38
CA ARG A 12 0.39 -6.29 13.80
C ARG A 12 -0.47 -5.43 14.72
N LYS A 13 -0.59 -4.13 14.44
CA LYS A 13 -1.44 -3.22 15.22
C LYS A 13 -2.91 -3.62 15.12
N ILE A 14 -3.38 -4.02 13.94
CA ILE A 14 -4.75 -4.53 13.73
C ILE A 14 -5.00 -5.80 14.55
N ASP A 15 -4.10 -6.79 14.50
CA ASP A 15 -4.24 -8.03 15.31
C ASP A 15 -4.26 -7.71 16.81
N GLN A 16 -3.33 -6.88 17.30
CA GLN A 16 -3.26 -6.51 18.71
C GLN A 16 -4.52 -5.77 19.16
N ALA A 17 -4.98 -4.78 18.39
CA ALA A 17 -6.18 -4.01 18.70
C ALA A 17 -7.44 -4.90 18.70
N THR A 18 -7.55 -5.82 17.74
CA THR A 18 -8.66 -6.78 17.66
C THR A 18 -8.70 -7.67 18.91
N ARG A 19 -7.55 -8.17 19.37
CA ARG A 19 -7.47 -8.99 20.60
C ARG A 19 -7.85 -8.20 21.86
N ILE A 20 -7.53 -6.91 21.90
CA ILE A 20 -7.90 -6.04 23.02
C ILE A 20 -9.41 -5.81 23.02
N VAL A 21 -10.01 -5.51 21.86
CA VAL A 21 -11.47 -5.37 21.71
C VAL A 21 -12.22 -6.61 22.19
N SER A 22 -11.74 -7.81 21.84
CA SER A 22 -12.38 -9.07 22.28
C SER A 22 -12.33 -9.33 23.78
N ARG A 23 -11.52 -8.58 24.55
CA ARG A 23 -11.33 -8.77 26.00
C ARG A 23 -11.97 -7.68 26.84
N ILE A 24 -12.35 -6.55 26.25
CA ILE A 24 -12.92 -5.41 26.95
C ILE A 24 -14.45 -5.44 26.83
N ASN A 25 -15.14 -5.13 27.93
CA ASN A 25 -16.60 -5.06 27.98
C ASN A 25 -17.14 -3.62 28.00
N ASP A 26 -16.25 -2.62 28.08
CA ASP A 26 -16.61 -1.20 27.99
C ASP A 26 -16.97 -0.83 26.55
N GLN A 27 -18.24 -0.51 26.33
CA GLN A 27 -18.79 -0.28 25.00
C GLN A 27 -18.14 0.91 24.29
N THR A 28 -17.93 2.03 24.99
CA THR A 28 -17.31 3.22 24.40
C THR A 28 -15.86 2.97 23.99
N THR A 29 -15.11 2.20 24.75
CA THR A 29 -13.74 1.80 24.43
C THR A 29 -13.71 0.83 23.23
N VAL A 30 -14.65 -0.11 23.19
CA VAL A 30 -14.81 -1.04 22.06
C VAL A 30 -15.13 -0.28 20.77
N GLU A 31 -16.05 0.69 20.79
CA GLU A 31 -16.41 1.50 19.63
C GLU A 31 -15.22 2.31 19.11
N ARG A 32 -14.48 2.98 20.01
CA ARG A 32 -13.28 3.76 19.64
C ARG A 32 -12.18 2.88 19.04
N LEU A 33 -11.91 1.74 19.67
CA LEU A 33 -10.91 0.80 19.16
C LEU A 33 -11.32 0.19 17.81
N THR A 34 -12.61 -0.09 17.62
CA THR A 34 -13.12 -0.61 16.34
C THR A 34 -12.98 0.41 15.23
N ALA A 35 -13.32 1.68 15.48
CA ALA A 35 -13.11 2.77 14.53
C ALA A 35 -11.62 2.91 14.16
N TRP A 36 -10.73 2.80 15.15
CA TRP A 36 -9.29 2.84 14.92
C TRP A 36 -8.79 1.62 14.12
N ILE A 37 -9.30 0.41 14.37
CA ILE A 37 -8.98 -0.79 13.57
C ILE A 37 -9.37 -0.59 12.10
N GLU A 38 -10.54 -0.01 11.84
CA GLU A 38 -11.00 0.26 10.47
C GLU A 38 -10.12 1.29 9.76
N GLU A 39 -9.66 2.32 10.47
CA GLU A 39 -8.67 3.27 9.95
C GLU A 39 -7.36 2.57 9.58
N LEU A 40 -6.83 1.72 10.46
CA LEU A 40 -5.60 0.96 10.18
C LEU A 40 -5.76 0.04 8.97
N ARG A 41 -6.91 -0.63 8.83
CA ARG A 41 -7.25 -1.46 7.66
C ARG A 41 -7.32 -0.64 6.39
N GLN A 42 -7.90 0.56 6.43
CA GLN A 42 -7.97 1.45 5.28
C GLN A 42 -6.58 1.92 4.85
N ARG A 43 -5.74 2.33 5.80
CA ARG A 43 -4.34 2.71 5.54
C ARG A 43 -3.53 1.57 4.95
N LEU A 44 -3.73 0.34 5.44
CA LEU A 44 -3.09 -0.86 4.89
C LEU A 44 -3.53 -1.11 3.44
N ARG A 45 -4.84 -1.05 3.15
CA ARG A 45 -5.36 -1.20 1.78
C ARG A 45 -4.76 -0.19 0.82
N GLN A 46 -4.76 1.09 1.18
CA GLN A 46 -4.18 2.16 0.36
C GLN A 46 -2.69 1.92 0.03
N ARG A 47 -1.91 1.43 1.00
CA ARG A 47 -0.49 1.10 0.78
C ARG A 47 -0.31 -0.10 -0.14
N LEU A 48 -1.11 -1.13 0.03
CA LEU A 48 -1.07 -2.32 -0.83
C LEU A 48 -1.48 -1.97 -2.26
N GLU A 49 -2.50 -1.13 -2.42
CA GLU A 49 -2.92 -0.61 -3.73
C GLU A 49 -1.82 0.24 -4.37
N ALA A 50 -1.25 1.21 -3.65
CA ALA A 50 -0.15 2.03 -4.16
C ALA A 50 1.06 1.17 -4.58
N ARG A 51 1.39 0.13 -3.80
CA ARG A 51 2.46 -0.82 -4.14
C ARG A 51 2.11 -1.63 -5.38
N ARG A 52 0.86 -2.09 -5.51
CA ARG A 52 0.39 -2.85 -6.67
C ARG A 52 0.42 -1.98 -7.93
N THR A 53 -0.07 -0.74 -7.87
CA THR A 53 -0.02 0.22 -8.97
C THR A 53 1.41 0.48 -9.40
N LYS A 54 2.32 0.76 -8.45
CA LYS A 54 3.75 0.95 -8.75
C LYS A 54 4.37 -0.28 -9.43
N GLN A 55 4.02 -1.49 -8.99
CA GLN A 55 4.48 -2.73 -9.62
C GLN A 55 3.94 -2.89 -11.04
N ALA A 56 2.67 -2.57 -11.27
CA ALA A 56 2.06 -2.61 -12.60
C ALA A 56 2.74 -1.61 -13.55
N ILE A 57 2.97 -0.37 -13.11
CA ILE A 57 3.71 0.65 -13.86
C ILE A 57 5.13 0.17 -14.16
N SER A 58 5.82 -0.41 -13.18
CA SER A 58 7.19 -0.92 -13.38
C SER A 58 7.25 -2.07 -14.39
N ALA A 59 6.28 -3.01 -14.33
CA ALA A 59 6.17 -4.09 -15.28
C ALA A 59 5.91 -3.56 -16.70
N ARG A 60 4.98 -2.61 -16.82
CA ARG A 60 4.62 -2.00 -18.09
C ARG A 60 5.77 -1.18 -18.69
N ALA A 61 6.46 -0.39 -17.87
CA ALA A 61 7.65 0.37 -18.28
C ALA A 61 8.74 -0.57 -18.81
N ARG A 62 8.92 -1.73 -18.16
CA ARG A 62 9.86 -2.75 -18.60
C ARG A 62 9.46 -3.36 -19.95
N GLU A 63 8.18 -3.67 -20.15
CA GLU A 63 7.70 -4.16 -21.45
C GLU A 63 7.97 -3.15 -22.57
N ILE A 64 7.75 -1.86 -22.32
CA ILE A 64 8.02 -0.80 -23.29
C ILE A 64 9.53 -0.70 -23.56
N TRP A 65 10.36 -0.78 -22.51
CA TRP A 65 11.82 -0.77 -22.62
C TRP A 65 12.35 -1.93 -23.48
N GLU A 66 11.82 -3.15 -23.26
CA GLU A 66 12.19 -4.35 -24.04
C GLU A 66 11.74 -4.21 -25.51
N GLN A 67 10.55 -3.68 -25.78
CA GLN A 67 10.07 -3.43 -27.14
C GLN A 67 10.90 -2.39 -27.90
N ASN A 68 11.51 -1.44 -27.19
CA ASN A 68 12.36 -0.40 -27.79
C ASN A 68 13.83 -0.82 -27.94
N GLY A 69 14.17 -2.08 -27.67
CA GLY A 69 15.53 -2.60 -27.82
C GLY A 69 16.46 -2.26 -26.66
N CYS A 70 15.90 -2.07 -25.45
CA CYS A 70 16.63 -1.85 -24.21
C CYS A 70 17.61 -0.65 -24.23
N PRO A 71 17.17 0.55 -24.64
CA PRO A 71 18.06 1.72 -24.63
C PRO A 71 18.43 2.11 -23.20
N ALA A 72 19.69 2.52 -22.99
CA ALA A 72 20.13 3.12 -21.75
C ALA A 72 19.62 4.57 -21.64
N ASP A 73 19.45 5.06 -20.41
CA ASP A 73 19.10 6.46 -20.07
C ASP A 73 17.66 6.92 -20.43
N ARG A 74 16.74 5.99 -20.73
CA ARG A 74 15.32 6.31 -21.01
C ARG A 74 14.32 5.69 -20.04
N ASP A 75 14.81 5.14 -18.93
CA ASP A 75 13.97 4.45 -17.92
C ASP A 75 12.84 5.34 -17.38
N LEU A 76 13.12 6.64 -17.18
CA LEU A 76 12.13 7.60 -16.70
C LEU A 76 11.02 7.88 -17.72
N GLU A 77 11.36 7.97 -19.01
CA GLU A 77 10.39 8.19 -20.08
C GLU A 77 9.42 7.00 -20.20
N PHE A 78 9.95 5.77 -20.14
CA PHE A 78 9.13 4.56 -20.15
C PHE A 78 8.30 4.40 -18.88
N TRP A 79 8.82 4.85 -17.73
CA TRP A 79 8.08 4.87 -16.48
C TRP A 79 6.88 5.82 -16.53
N LEU A 80 7.07 7.05 -17.01
CA LEU A 80 5.99 8.04 -17.17
C LEU A 80 4.96 7.60 -18.22
N GLN A 81 5.42 7.00 -19.33
CA GLN A 81 4.55 6.41 -20.34
C GLN A 81 3.66 5.31 -19.74
N ALA A 82 4.26 4.39 -18.98
CA ALA A 82 3.54 3.31 -18.31
C ALA A 82 2.57 3.82 -17.22
N GLU A 83 2.94 4.88 -16.50
CA GLU A 83 2.05 5.53 -15.54
C GLU A 83 0.82 6.12 -16.24
N SER A 84 1.01 6.81 -17.36
CA SER A 84 -0.10 7.38 -18.14
C SER A 84 -1.02 6.32 -18.77
N GLU A 85 -0.54 5.11 -19.03
CA GLU A 85 -1.37 4.00 -19.55
C GLU A 85 -2.19 3.30 -18.45
N LEU A 86 -1.81 3.44 -17.18
CA LEU A 86 -2.39 2.71 -16.04
C LEU A 86 -3.12 3.59 -15.02
N SER A 87 -3.07 4.92 -15.18
CA SER A 87 -3.79 5.91 -14.37
C SER A 87 -5.17 6.22 -14.92
#